data_AF-A0AAU6BP94-F1
#
_entry.id   AF-A0AAU6BP94-F1
#
_cell.length_a   1.000
_cell.length_b   1.000
_cell.length_c   1.000
_cell.angle_alpha   90.00
_cell.angle_beta   90.00
_cell.angle_gamma   90.00
#
_symmetry.space_group_name_H-M   'P 1'
#
loop_
_entity.id
_entity.type
_entity.pdbx_description
1 polymer ?
#
loop_
_entity_poly.entity_id
_entity_poly.type
_entity_poly.pdbx_seq_one_letter_code
_entity_poly.pdbx_strand_id
1 'polypeptide(L)'
;MTTPFRPVIFRPLPRSLPPFPNETLQSYCQRLAHANRIPAERLHTPSLWLAHDGDSVTALLRRLTILTGLSRETFWHALPELRWRHEHGMSPLGRSLPPVVSMRLRPRWACRRCTATRTPGQHVMTWVPIYTHICLQHRLWIGEAVAVTREQVDLAQMPGALWAQRRHHRLVRRHGERVTAECFRTGGALWKLFAAHHYTLVPEALGQGLAKPRGPYLSWGPQLYAAAYPAAVTMMSLVASPAWRSLLAESMFPSDVDRFMKEFTRRLPPSHPAYATNMPALPSKTGAMVRRVTQILRETKAA
;
A
#
# COMPACT_ATOMS: atom_id res chain seq x y z
N MET A 1 -24.08 43.60 0.73
CA MET A 1 -23.33 42.44 0.20
C MET A 1 -24.32 41.32 -0.07
N THR A 2 -24.71 41.11 -1.33
CA THR A 2 -25.62 40.04 -1.73
C THR A 2 -24.90 38.69 -1.66
N THR A 3 -25.36 37.81 -0.79
CA THR A 3 -24.90 36.42 -0.77
C THR A 3 -25.18 35.79 -2.14
N PRO A 4 -24.18 35.19 -2.82
CA PRO A 4 -24.41 34.58 -4.12
C PRO A 4 -25.43 33.45 -3.97
N PHE A 5 -26.44 33.45 -4.84
CA PHE A 5 -27.43 32.39 -4.91
C PHE A 5 -26.72 31.05 -5.10
N ARG A 6 -26.87 30.15 -4.12
CA ARG A 6 -26.38 28.77 -4.19
C ARG A 6 -27.55 27.87 -4.56
N PRO A 7 -27.69 27.45 -5.83
CA PRO A 7 -28.75 26.55 -6.22
C PRO A 7 -28.63 25.24 -5.42
N VAL A 8 -29.71 24.93 -4.72
CA VAL A 8 -29.86 23.73 -3.92
C VAL A 8 -30.20 22.56 -4.85
N ILE A 9 -29.50 21.43 -4.69
CA ILE A 9 -29.84 20.20 -5.43
C ILE A 9 -31.07 19.56 -4.75
N PHE A 10 -32.23 19.72 -5.37
CA PHE A 10 -33.51 19.15 -4.91
C PHE A 10 -33.89 17.82 -5.56
N ARG A 11 -33.06 17.33 -6.51
CA ARG A 11 -33.37 16.13 -7.30
C ARG A 11 -32.19 15.16 -7.31
N PRO A 12 -32.44 13.85 -7.45
CA PRO A 12 -31.38 12.89 -7.72
C PRO A 12 -30.50 13.37 -8.88
N LEU A 13 -29.19 13.11 -8.78
CA LEU A 13 -28.24 13.43 -9.81
C LEU A 13 -28.54 12.60 -11.06
N PRO A 14 -28.43 13.18 -12.27
CA PRO A 14 -28.68 12.45 -13.52
C PRO A 14 -27.82 11.19 -13.69
N ARG A 15 -26.63 11.16 -13.09
CA ARG A 15 -25.72 10.01 -13.11
C ARG A 15 -25.35 9.61 -11.68
N SER A 16 -25.76 8.42 -11.26
CA SER A 16 -25.61 7.95 -9.89
C SER A 16 -24.26 7.30 -9.56
N LEU A 17 -23.57 6.70 -10.55
CA LEU A 17 -22.30 5.97 -10.48
C LEU A 17 -22.09 5.09 -9.22
N PRO A 18 -22.00 3.75 -9.35
CA PRO A 18 -21.69 2.92 -8.19
C PRO A 18 -20.26 3.19 -7.68
N PRO A 19 -20.04 3.19 -6.35
CA PRO A 19 -18.71 3.29 -5.76
C PRO A 19 -17.86 2.06 -6.11
N PHE A 20 -16.56 2.26 -6.28
CA PHE A 20 -15.62 1.18 -6.53
C PHE A 20 -15.24 0.50 -5.20
N PRO A 21 -14.94 -0.81 -5.17
CA PRO A 21 -14.60 -1.49 -3.92
C PRO A 21 -13.39 -0.88 -3.21
N ASN A 22 -13.55 -0.57 -1.92
CA ASN A 22 -12.58 0.13 -1.07
C ASN A 22 -12.18 1.52 -1.57
N GLU A 23 -13.02 2.18 -2.35
CA GLU A 23 -12.78 3.54 -2.83
C GLU A 23 -12.70 4.55 -1.67
N THR A 24 -11.85 5.57 -1.83
CA THR A 24 -11.83 6.70 -0.89
C THR A 24 -13.07 7.56 -1.10
N LEU A 25 -13.62 8.13 -0.03
CA LEU A 25 -14.81 8.97 -0.12
C LEU A 25 -14.57 10.17 -1.05
N GLN A 26 -13.36 10.75 -0.96
CA GLN A 26 -12.92 11.83 -1.85
C GLN A 26 -12.95 11.42 -3.32
N SER A 27 -12.39 10.25 -3.67
CA SER A 27 -12.39 9.74 -5.06
C SER A 27 -13.81 9.54 -5.58
N TYR A 28 -14.67 8.94 -4.75
CA TYR A 28 -16.06 8.71 -5.11
C TYR A 28 -16.80 10.01 -5.39
N CYS A 29 -16.71 10.98 -4.48
CA CYS A 29 -17.33 12.30 -4.64
C CYS A 29 -16.79 13.03 -5.88
N GLN A 30 -15.48 13.01 -6.12
CA GLN A 30 -14.89 13.63 -7.31
C GLN A 30 -15.41 13.01 -8.61
N ARG A 31 -15.48 11.68 -8.68
CA ARG A 31 -16.02 10.97 -9.86
C ARG A 31 -17.50 11.24 -10.07
N LEU A 32 -18.29 11.21 -9.00
CA LEU A 32 -19.72 11.51 -9.05
C LEU A 32 -19.96 12.96 -9.52
N ALA A 33 -19.23 13.91 -8.97
CA ALA A 33 -19.32 15.33 -9.34
C ALA A 33 -18.90 15.57 -10.80
N HIS A 34 -17.77 14.99 -11.21
CA HIS A 34 -17.28 15.06 -12.58
C HIS A 34 -18.29 14.50 -13.59
N ALA A 35 -18.87 13.33 -13.29
CA ALA A 35 -19.86 12.72 -14.17
C ALA A 35 -21.12 13.56 -14.36
N ASN A 36 -21.51 14.32 -13.34
CA ASN A 36 -22.67 15.21 -13.34
C ASN A 36 -22.33 16.67 -13.67
N ARG A 37 -21.06 16.97 -14.02
CA ARG A 37 -20.56 18.33 -14.35
C ARG A 37 -20.86 19.37 -13.26
N ILE A 38 -20.70 18.99 -12.00
CA ILE A 38 -20.82 19.89 -10.85
C ILE A 38 -19.50 19.95 -10.07
N PRO A 39 -19.23 21.05 -9.32
CA PRO A 39 -18.10 21.09 -8.39
C PRO A 39 -18.27 20.06 -7.27
N ALA A 40 -17.19 19.38 -6.85
CA ALA A 40 -17.24 18.33 -5.84
C ALA A 40 -17.70 18.85 -4.47
N GLU A 41 -17.40 20.11 -4.17
CA GLU A 41 -17.81 20.84 -2.96
C GLU A 41 -19.34 20.91 -2.84
N ARG A 42 -20.08 20.84 -3.96
CA ARG A 42 -21.54 20.81 -3.95
C ARG A 42 -22.12 19.51 -3.42
N LEU A 43 -21.37 18.41 -3.44
CA LEU A 43 -21.79 17.17 -2.78
C LEU A 43 -21.66 17.28 -1.25
N HIS A 44 -20.69 18.09 -0.78
CA HIS A 44 -20.43 18.31 0.65
C HIS A 44 -21.28 19.43 1.27
N THR A 45 -21.77 20.37 0.46
CA THR A 45 -22.62 21.46 0.93
C THR A 45 -24.09 21.01 0.98
N PRO A 46 -24.70 20.90 2.17
CA PRO A 46 -26.12 20.61 2.25
C PRO A 46 -26.96 21.70 1.59
N SER A 47 -28.09 21.30 1.02
CA SER A 47 -29.26 22.18 0.94
C SER A 47 -29.62 22.67 2.34
N LEU A 48 -30.18 23.88 2.49
CA LEU A 48 -30.68 24.36 3.79
C LEU A 48 -31.62 23.34 4.48
N TRP A 49 -32.31 22.50 3.68
CA TRP A 49 -33.20 21.42 4.12
C TRP A 49 -32.50 20.13 4.60
N LEU A 50 -31.21 19.94 4.32
CA LEU A 50 -30.38 18.81 4.77
C LEU A 50 -29.28 19.24 5.76
N ALA A 51 -29.38 20.46 6.30
CA ALA A 51 -28.36 21.11 7.11
C ALA A 51 -28.41 20.76 8.61
N HIS A 52 -29.28 19.84 9.02
CA HIS A 52 -29.45 19.44 10.41
C HIS A 52 -29.15 17.95 10.58
N ASP A 53 -27.88 17.63 10.78
CA ASP A 53 -27.51 16.53 11.65
C ASP A 53 -26.05 16.71 12.07
N GLY A 54 -25.81 16.74 13.39
CA GLY A 54 -24.51 16.99 14.02
C GLY A 54 -23.44 15.90 13.79
N ASP A 55 -23.65 15.00 12.83
CA ASP A 55 -22.72 13.93 12.49
C ASP A 55 -22.43 13.91 10.97
N SER A 56 -21.27 14.48 10.61
CA SER A 56 -20.87 14.74 9.23
C SER A 56 -20.88 13.50 8.31
N VAL A 57 -20.61 12.31 8.86
CA VAL A 57 -20.49 11.06 8.08
C VAL A 57 -21.85 10.43 7.83
N THR A 58 -22.69 10.33 8.87
CA THR A 58 -24.06 9.79 8.75
C THR A 58 -24.92 10.69 7.85
N ALA A 59 -24.81 12.01 7.99
CA ALA A 59 -25.49 12.98 7.14
C ALA A 59 -25.04 12.86 5.67
N LEU A 60 -23.74 12.66 5.42
CA LEU A 60 -23.21 12.46 4.08
C LEU A 60 -23.71 11.16 3.45
N LEU A 61 -23.74 10.04 4.19
CA LEU A 61 -24.26 8.77 3.70
C LEU A 61 -25.74 8.89 3.27
N ARG A 62 -26.57 9.52 4.11
CA ARG A 62 -27.98 9.79 3.76
C ARG A 62 -28.08 10.63 2.49
N ARG A 63 -27.27 11.68 2.38
CA ARG A 63 -27.24 12.55 1.20
C ARG A 63 -26.83 11.80 -0.06
N LEU A 64 -25.77 11.00 -0.01
CA LEU A 64 -25.34 10.20 -1.16
C LEU A 64 -26.42 9.20 -1.58
N THR A 65 -27.13 8.59 -0.63
CA THR A 65 -28.28 7.71 -0.90
C THR A 65 -29.37 8.46 -1.66
N ILE A 66 -29.74 9.67 -1.22
CA ILE A 66 -30.77 10.50 -1.90
C ILE A 66 -30.30 10.96 -3.28
N LEU A 67 -29.06 11.46 -3.39
CA LEU A 67 -28.52 12.02 -4.62
C LEU A 67 -28.29 10.95 -5.70
N THR A 68 -28.01 9.71 -5.32
CA THR A 68 -27.65 8.65 -6.27
C THR A 68 -28.74 7.59 -6.43
N GLY A 69 -29.69 7.50 -5.49
CA GLY A 69 -30.65 6.41 -5.41
C GLY A 69 -30.01 5.05 -5.02
N LEU A 70 -28.70 5.02 -4.70
CA LEU A 70 -28.01 3.80 -4.28
C LEU A 70 -28.27 3.52 -2.80
N SER A 71 -28.29 2.24 -2.43
CA SER A 71 -28.58 1.82 -1.07
C SER A 71 -27.44 2.17 -0.10
N ARG A 72 -27.78 2.31 1.20
CA ARG A 72 -26.78 2.56 2.25
C ARG A 72 -25.73 1.46 2.33
N GLU A 73 -26.13 0.22 2.08
CA GLU A 73 -25.27 -0.97 2.07
C GLU A 73 -24.21 -0.88 0.98
N THR A 74 -24.59 -0.39 -0.20
CA THR A 74 -23.68 -0.22 -1.33
C THR A 74 -22.51 0.68 -0.93
N PHE A 75 -22.81 1.82 -0.29
CA PHE A 75 -21.80 2.73 0.24
C PHE A 75 -21.01 2.13 1.39
N TRP A 76 -21.68 1.47 2.33
CA TRP A 76 -21.04 0.84 3.48
C TRP A 76 -20.00 -0.21 3.10
N HIS A 77 -20.29 -1.01 2.07
CA HIS A 77 -19.37 -2.03 1.58
C HIS A 77 -18.20 -1.44 0.79
N ALA A 78 -18.46 -0.42 -0.03
CA ALA A 78 -17.48 0.11 -0.96
C ALA A 78 -16.60 1.23 -0.37
N LEU A 79 -17.08 1.98 0.61
CA LEU A 79 -16.40 3.16 1.18
C LEU A 79 -16.00 2.90 2.65
N PRO A 80 -14.75 2.49 2.91
CA PRO A 80 -14.28 2.18 4.25
C PRO A 80 -14.44 3.34 5.24
N GLU A 81 -14.38 4.58 4.75
CA GLU A 81 -14.40 5.79 5.57
C GLU A 81 -15.70 5.98 6.34
N LEU A 82 -16.80 5.50 5.76
CA LEU A 82 -18.11 5.55 6.39
C LEU A 82 -18.23 4.59 7.58
N ARG A 83 -17.25 3.68 7.75
CA ARG A 83 -17.20 2.69 8.84
C ARG A 83 -16.23 3.07 9.96
N TRP A 84 -15.33 4.04 9.77
CA TRP A 84 -14.24 4.33 10.74
C TRP A 84 -14.73 4.75 12.13
N ARG A 85 -15.87 5.44 12.22
CA ARG A 85 -16.43 5.94 13.48
C ARG A 85 -17.42 5.00 14.15
N HIS A 86 -17.81 3.92 13.49
CA HIS A 86 -18.69 2.94 14.11
C HIS A 86 -17.83 1.97 14.92
N GLU A 87 -17.63 2.31 16.20
CA GLU A 87 -16.80 1.59 17.19
C GLU A 87 -17.13 0.08 17.31
N HIS A 88 -18.30 -0.34 16.82
CA HIS A 88 -18.74 -1.73 16.86
C HIS A 88 -18.65 -2.47 15.52
N GLY A 89 -18.21 -1.83 14.41
CA GLY A 89 -18.10 -2.48 13.10
C GLY A 89 -19.41 -3.06 12.55
N MET A 90 -20.55 -2.78 13.20
CA MET A 90 -21.86 -3.27 12.83
C MET A 90 -22.36 -2.48 11.64
N SER A 91 -22.59 -3.19 10.52
CA SER A 91 -23.41 -2.68 9.43
C SER A 91 -24.78 -2.23 9.95
N PRO A 92 -25.47 -1.27 9.29
CA PRO A 92 -26.89 -1.01 9.50
C PRO A 92 -27.79 -2.27 9.45
N LEU A 93 -27.28 -3.39 8.90
CA LEU A 93 -27.93 -4.70 8.83
C LEU A 93 -27.40 -5.75 9.83
N GLY A 94 -26.66 -5.35 10.88
CA GLY A 94 -26.14 -6.27 11.90
C GLY A 94 -24.99 -7.19 11.45
N ARG A 95 -24.46 -7.01 10.23
CA ARG A 95 -23.28 -7.74 9.76
C ARG A 95 -21.99 -7.09 10.28
N SER A 96 -21.20 -7.85 11.03
CA SER A 96 -19.87 -7.41 11.47
C SER A 96 -18.91 -7.38 10.27
N LEU A 97 -18.44 -6.20 9.91
CA LEU A 97 -17.26 -6.04 9.05
C LEU A 97 -16.09 -5.66 9.95
N PRO A 98 -14.85 -6.10 9.64
CA PRO A 98 -13.70 -5.74 10.46
C PRO A 98 -13.62 -4.22 10.58
N PRO A 99 -13.53 -3.66 11.80
CA PRO A 99 -13.41 -2.22 11.97
C PRO A 99 -12.17 -1.74 11.23
N VAL A 100 -12.35 -0.75 10.35
CA VAL A 100 -11.30 -0.28 9.43
C VAL A 100 -10.11 0.31 10.20
N VAL A 101 -10.34 0.80 11.43
CA VAL A 101 -9.29 1.25 12.37
C VAL A 101 -8.32 0.15 12.79
N SER A 102 -8.69 -1.13 12.67
CA SER A 102 -7.78 -2.27 12.93
C SER A 102 -6.81 -2.53 11.78
N MET A 103 -7.08 -1.99 10.59
CA MET A 103 -6.31 -2.22 9.37
C MET A 103 -5.41 -1.03 9.06
N ARG A 104 -4.12 -1.27 8.80
CA ARG A 104 -3.22 -0.21 8.30
C ARG A 104 -3.44 -0.09 6.80
N LEU A 105 -4.32 0.84 6.44
CA LEU A 105 -4.65 1.17 5.05
C LEU A 105 -3.90 2.42 4.61
N ARG A 106 -3.60 2.51 3.31
CA ARG A 106 -3.12 3.74 2.66
C ARG A 106 -3.91 3.99 1.39
N PRO A 107 -4.15 5.27 1.05
CA PRO A 107 -4.80 5.62 -0.20
C PRO A 107 -3.79 5.37 -1.34
N ARG A 108 -4.19 4.57 -2.34
CA ARG A 108 -3.40 4.28 -3.54
C ARG A 108 -4.30 4.23 -4.76
N TRP A 109 -3.75 4.56 -5.93
CA TRP A 109 -4.45 4.37 -7.19
C TRP A 109 -4.81 2.90 -7.38
N ALA A 110 -6.09 2.64 -7.64
CA ALA A 110 -6.56 1.32 -8.01
C ALA A 110 -5.86 0.83 -9.29
N CYS A 111 -5.79 -0.49 -9.44
CA CYS A 111 -5.23 -1.09 -10.65
C CYS A 111 -5.93 -0.54 -11.90
N ARG A 112 -5.14 -0.05 -12.87
CA ARG A 112 -5.64 0.55 -14.11
C ARG A 112 -6.46 -0.43 -14.96
N ARG A 113 -6.15 -1.73 -14.89
CA ARG A 113 -6.94 -2.78 -15.56
C ARG A 113 -8.25 -3.07 -14.82
N CYS A 114 -8.24 -3.12 -13.48
CA CYS A 114 -9.49 -3.26 -12.71
C CYS A 114 -10.45 -2.10 -12.95
N THR A 115 -9.93 -0.88 -12.99
CA THR A 115 -10.72 0.34 -13.22
C THR A 115 -11.20 0.42 -14.66
N ALA A 116 -10.38 0.07 -15.64
CA ALA A 116 -10.82 -0.01 -17.04
C ALA A 116 -12.03 -0.93 -17.24
N THR A 117 -12.12 -2.05 -16.52
CA THR A 117 -13.26 -2.97 -16.61
C THR A 117 -14.50 -2.48 -15.87
N ARG A 118 -14.35 -1.89 -14.67
CA ARG A 118 -15.49 -1.55 -13.79
C ARG A 118 -15.98 -0.12 -13.93
N THR A 119 -15.11 0.79 -14.31
CA THR A 119 -15.33 2.24 -14.34
C THR A 119 -14.55 2.85 -15.52
N PRO A 120 -14.93 2.55 -16.78
CA PRO A 120 -14.16 2.96 -17.95
C PRO A 120 -13.89 4.46 -17.98
N GLY A 121 -12.64 4.84 -18.28
CA GLY A 121 -12.21 6.24 -18.36
C GLY A 121 -12.06 6.96 -17.01
N GLN A 122 -12.28 6.27 -15.88
CA GLN A 122 -12.17 6.86 -14.54
C GLN A 122 -10.94 6.33 -13.81
N HIS A 123 -10.27 7.22 -13.07
CA HIS A 123 -9.22 6.85 -12.13
C HIS A 123 -9.79 6.85 -10.72
N VAL A 124 -9.45 5.82 -9.96
CA VAL A 124 -10.05 5.57 -8.64
C VAL A 124 -8.94 5.49 -7.61
N MET A 125 -9.03 6.27 -6.54
CA MET A 125 -8.20 6.07 -5.36
C MET A 125 -8.91 5.11 -4.41
N THR A 126 -8.16 4.14 -3.88
CA THR A 126 -8.68 3.11 -2.98
C THR A 126 -7.85 3.00 -1.73
N TRP A 127 -8.48 2.65 -0.62
CA TRP A 127 -7.81 2.21 0.60
C TRP A 127 -7.29 0.79 0.39
N VAL A 128 -5.96 0.67 0.37
CA VAL A 128 -5.26 -0.59 0.15
C VAL A 128 -4.45 -0.92 1.41
N PRO A 129 -4.46 -2.17 1.90
CA PRO A 129 -3.59 -2.56 3.01
C PRO A 129 -2.12 -2.28 2.68
N ILE A 130 -1.36 -1.75 3.65
CA ILE A 130 0.02 -1.32 3.41
C ILE A 130 0.94 -2.41 2.85
N TYR A 131 0.61 -3.68 3.12
CA TYR A 131 1.32 -4.86 2.65
C TYR A 131 0.89 -5.34 1.24
N THR A 132 -0.06 -4.66 0.60
CA THR A 132 -0.54 -5.00 -0.75
C THR A 132 0.07 -4.04 -1.77
N HIS A 133 1.07 -4.52 -2.50
CA HIS A 133 1.80 -3.70 -3.49
C HIS A 133 1.50 -4.11 -4.94
N ILE A 134 0.87 -5.26 -5.16
CA ILE A 134 0.65 -5.83 -6.49
C ILE A 134 -0.81 -6.24 -6.64
N CYS A 135 -1.43 -5.84 -7.74
CA CYS A 135 -2.67 -6.44 -8.20
C CYS A 135 -2.37 -7.82 -8.78
N LEU A 136 -2.62 -8.88 -8.00
CA LEU A 136 -2.30 -10.25 -8.42
C LEU A 136 -3.11 -10.73 -9.63
N GLN A 137 -4.35 -10.26 -9.79
CA GLN A 137 -5.19 -10.61 -10.94
C GLN A 137 -4.60 -10.07 -12.26
N HIS A 138 -4.16 -8.81 -12.25
CA HIS A 138 -3.69 -8.12 -13.45
C HIS A 138 -2.18 -8.03 -13.57
N ARG A 139 -1.45 -8.56 -12.59
CA ARG A 139 0.03 -8.58 -12.48
C ARG A 139 0.64 -7.19 -12.62
N LEU A 140 0.05 -6.20 -11.94
CA LEU A 140 0.51 -4.81 -11.98
C LEU A 140 1.04 -4.37 -10.61
N TRP A 141 2.18 -3.68 -10.60
CA TRP A 141 2.65 -2.94 -9.44
C TRP A 141 1.74 -1.73 -9.20
N ILE A 142 1.12 -1.70 -8.03
CA ILE A 142 0.25 -0.61 -7.54
C ILE A 142 0.81 -0.02 -6.24
N GLY A 143 2.06 -0.35 -5.91
CA GLY A 143 2.68 -0.11 -4.63
C GLY A 143 3.33 1.27 -4.51
N GLU A 144 4.47 1.29 -3.83
CA GLU A 144 5.22 2.53 -3.59
C GLU A 144 5.65 3.21 -4.90
N ALA A 145 5.78 4.54 -4.81
CA ALA A 145 6.19 5.45 -5.87
C ALA A 145 5.25 5.56 -7.09
N VAL A 146 4.08 4.91 -7.10
CA VAL A 146 3.06 5.13 -8.14
C VAL A 146 2.26 6.39 -7.83
N ALA A 147 2.59 7.50 -8.50
CA ALA A 147 1.91 8.79 -8.34
C ALA A 147 0.68 8.92 -9.24
N VAL A 148 0.63 8.20 -10.37
CA VAL A 148 -0.52 8.14 -11.28
C VAL A 148 -0.71 6.73 -11.85
N THR A 149 -1.93 6.39 -12.30
CA THR A 149 -2.27 5.05 -12.80
C THR A 149 -1.42 4.57 -13.99
N ARG A 150 -0.93 5.49 -14.85
CA ARG A 150 -0.05 5.16 -15.99
C ARG A 150 1.34 4.66 -15.56
N GLU A 151 1.80 5.01 -14.35
CA GLU A 151 3.09 4.57 -13.80
C GLU A 151 3.06 3.15 -13.21
N GLN A 152 1.89 2.51 -13.18
CA GLN A 152 1.77 1.11 -12.77
C GLN A 152 2.57 0.20 -13.71
N VAL A 153 3.43 -0.62 -13.13
CA VAL A 153 4.41 -1.44 -13.85
C VAL A 153 3.82 -2.82 -14.13
N ASP A 154 3.90 -3.28 -15.38
CA ASP A 154 3.53 -4.65 -15.74
C ASP A 154 4.61 -5.63 -15.24
N LEU A 155 4.18 -6.65 -14.49
CA LEU A 155 5.04 -7.63 -13.85
C LEU A 155 4.99 -8.99 -14.55
N ALA A 156 4.50 -9.06 -15.80
CA ALA A 156 4.45 -10.30 -16.57
C ALA A 156 5.81 -11.02 -16.62
N GLN A 157 6.90 -10.25 -16.75
CA GLN A 157 8.28 -10.77 -16.81
C GLN A 157 8.94 -10.89 -15.42
N MET A 158 8.21 -10.59 -14.33
CA MET A 158 8.72 -10.59 -12.96
C MET A 158 7.93 -11.53 -12.04
N PRO A 159 7.89 -12.85 -12.32
CA PRO A 159 7.12 -13.78 -11.50
C PRO A 159 7.55 -13.78 -10.03
N GLY A 160 8.83 -13.49 -9.75
CA GLY A 160 9.35 -13.34 -8.38
C GLY A 160 8.60 -12.30 -7.55
N ALA A 161 8.17 -11.19 -8.15
CA ALA A 161 7.38 -10.14 -7.47
C ALA A 161 5.98 -10.67 -7.09
N LEU A 162 5.36 -11.46 -7.96
CA LEU A 162 4.06 -12.08 -7.68
C LEU A 162 4.16 -13.10 -6.54
N TRP A 163 5.21 -13.93 -6.54
CA TRP A 163 5.49 -14.88 -5.45
C TRP A 163 5.76 -14.16 -4.13
N ALA A 164 6.49 -13.04 -4.18
CA ALA A 164 6.74 -12.20 -3.02
C ALA A 164 5.45 -11.64 -2.42
N GLN A 165 4.52 -11.14 -3.24
CA GLN A 165 3.21 -10.66 -2.74
C GLN A 165 2.43 -11.79 -2.04
N ARG A 166 2.37 -12.98 -2.65
CA ARG A 166 1.70 -14.14 -2.04
C ARG A 166 2.37 -14.53 -0.71
N ARG A 167 3.69 -14.52 -0.64
CA ARG A 167 4.47 -14.79 0.58
C ARG A 167 4.21 -13.74 1.64
N HIS A 168 4.16 -12.45 1.27
CA HIS A 168 3.85 -11.36 2.18
C HIS A 168 2.46 -11.54 2.81
N HIS A 169 1.43 -11.83 2.01
CA HIS A 169 0.10 -12.14 2.54
C HIS A 169 0.09 -13.35 3.49
N ARG A 170 0.86 -14.40 3.20
CA ARG A 170 1.00 -15.55 4.12
C ARG A 170 1.66 -15.15 5.45
N LEU A 171 2.69 -14.31 5.41
CA LEU A 171 3.37 -13.82 6.61
C LEU A 171 2.44 -12.95 7.46
N VAL A 172 1.65 -12.07 6.83
CA VAL A 172 0.62 -11.28 7.53
C VAL A 172 -0.40 -12.19 8.19
N ARG A 173 -0.90 -13.23 7.50
CA ARG A 173 -1.84 -14.20 8.09
C ARG A 173 -1.24 -14.97 9.26
N ARG A 174 0.06 -15.31 9.20
CA ARG A 174 0.74 -16.10 10.23
C ARG A 174 1.16 -15.28 11.46
N HIS A 175 1.62 -14.05 11.26
CA HIS A 175 2.24 -13.24 12.31
C HIS A 175 1.44 -11.99 12.69
N GLY A 176 0.32 -11.75 12.02
CA GLY A 176 -0.46 -10.53 12.16
C GLY A 176 0.14 -9.36 11.38
N GLU A 177 -0.70 -8.37 11.14
CA GLU A 177 -0.35 -7.18 10.35
C GLU A 177 0.71 -6.31 11.02
N ARG A 178 0.57 -6.03 12.33
CA ARG A 178 1.48 -5.14 13.06
C ARG A 178 2.93 -5.63 13.00
N VAL A 179 3.15 -6.89 13.38
CA VAL A 179 4.48 -7.52 13.39
C VAL A 179 5.05 -7.60 11.97
N THR A 180 4.23 -7.95 10.98
CA THR A 180 4.71 -8.10 9.60
C THR A 180 5.08 -6.75 8.99
N ALA A 181 4.30 -5.69 9.26
CA ALA A 181 4.61 -4.34 8.80
C ALA A 181 5.93 -3.83 9.38
N GLU A 182 6.21 -4.12 10.65
CA GLU A 182 7.48 -3.82 11.30
C GLU A 182 8.64 -4.56 10.62
N CYS A 183 8.52 -5.88 10.50
CA CYS A 183 9.52 -6.71 9.84
C CYS A 183 9.75 -6.30 8.37
N PHE A 184 8.70 -5.84 7.68
CA PHE A 184 8.82 -5.36 6.30
C PHE A 184 9.62 -4.06 6.22
N ARG A 185 9.39 -3.12 7.14
CA ARG A 185 10.15 -1.87 7.20
C ARG A 185 11.62 -2.14 7.49
N THR A 186 11.91 -3.00 8.46
CA THR A 186 13.27 -3.43 8.81
C THR A 186 13.94 -4.15 7.64
N GLY A 187 13.25 -5.13 7.04
CA GLY A 187 13.76 -5.88 5.89
C GLY A 187 14.03 -4.97 4.69
N GLY A 188 13.18 -3.98 4.44
CA GLY A 188 13.39 -2.97 3.41
C GLY A 188 14.57 -2.04 3.69
N ALA A 189 14.77 -1.62 4.94
CA ALA A 189 15.92 -0.80 5.35
C ALA A 189 17.24 -1.56 5.21
N LEU A 190 17.28 -2.82 5.65
CA LEU A 190 18.44 -3.70 5.46
C LEU A 190 18.73 -3.93 3.98
N TRP A 191 17.70 -4.19 3.17
CA TRP A 191 17.86 -4.34 1.73
C TRP A 191 18.44 -3.08 1.08
N LYS A 192 17.93 -1.90 1.42
CA LYS A 192 18.46 -0.62 0.91
C LYS A 192 19.92 -0.40 1.30
N LEU A 193 20.29 -0.76 2.53
CA LEU A 193 21.68 -0.70 3.00
C LEU A 193 22.60 -1.59 2.15
N PHE A 194 22.20 -2.84 1.90
CA PHE A 194 22.99 -3.76 1.08
C PHE A 194 23.04 -3.33 -0.40
N ALA A 195 21.92 -2.86 -0.94
CA ALA A 195 21.84 -2.30 -2.29
C ALA A 195 22.77 -1.10 -2.48
N ALA A 196 22.85 -0.22 -1.48
CA ALA A 196 23.73 0.95 -1.52
C ALA A 196 25.22 0.62 -1.45
N HIS A 197 25.61 -0.57 -0.98
CA HIS A 197 27.02 -0.89 -0.79
C HIS A 197 27.59 -1.69 -1.94
N HIS A 198 26.94 -2.74 -2.47
CA HIS A 198 27.51 -3.50 -3.61
C HIS A 198 26.49 -4.33 -4.40
N TYR A 199 25.21 -4.32 -4.00
CA TYR A 199 24.15 -5.08 -4.68
C TYR A 199 23.43 -4.16 -5.67
N THR A 200 23.78 -4.26 -6.94
CA THR A 200 23.08 -3.54 -7.99
C THR A 200 21.82 -4.32 -8.36
N LEU A 201 20.64 -3.73 -8.17
CA LEU A 201 19.41 -4.28 -8.74
C LEU A 201 19.64 -4.48 -10.24
N VAL A 202 19.41 -5.72 -10.72
CA VAL A 202 19.51 -6.07 -12.14
C VAL A 202 18.09 -6.15 -12.62
N PRO A 203 17.61 -5.12 -13.34
CA PRO A 203 16.26 -5.10 -13.83
C PRO A 203 16.12 -5.96 -15.09
N GLU A 204 16.89 -7.04 -15.29
CA GLU A 204 16.82 -7.87 -16.53
C GLU A 204 15.37 -8.32 -16.82
N ALA A 205 14.57 -8.50 -15.77
CA ALA A 205 13.14 -8.82 -15.86
C ALA A 205 12.21 -7.64 -16.21
N LEU A 206 12.71 -6.41 -16.31
CA LEU A 206 11.92 -5.18 -16.55
C LEU A 206 11.95 -4.68 -17.98
N GLY A 207 12.60 -5.40 -18.91
CA GLY A 207 12.48 -5.19 -20.36
C GLY A 207 12.54 -3.71 -20.76
N GLN A 208 13.76 -3.22 -21.02
CA GLN A 208 14.19 -1.84 -21.29
C GLN A 208 14.91 -1.22 -20.08
N GLY A 209 16.14 -0.78 -20.34
CA GLY A 209 17.09 -0.32 -19.34
C GLY A 209 16.53 0.76 -18.45
N LEU A 210 16.18 0.38 -17.22
CA LEU A 210 16.19 1.31 -16.12
C LEU A 210 17.66 1.53 -15.80
N ALA A 211 18.17 2.67 -16.26
CA ALA A 211 19.52 3.10 -15.96
C ALA A 211 19.81 2.84 -14.49
N LYS A 212 20.93 2.15 -14.21
CA LYS A 212 21.44 2.00 -12.83
C LYS A 212 21.35 3.37 -12.17
N PRO A 213 20.73 3.51 -10.99
CA PRO A 213 20.78 4.77 -10.27
C PRO A 213 22.25 5.06 -9.94
N ARG A 214 22.88 5.96 -10.69
CA ARG A 214 24.19 6.52 -10.37
C ARG A 214 23.95 7.71 -9.46
N GLY A 215 24.25 7.55 -8.17
CA GLY A 215 24.30 8.66 -7.21
C GLY A 215 23.50 8.42 -5.91
N PRO A 216 23.89 9.09 -4.81
CA PRO A 216 23.35 8.85 -3.47
C PRO A 216 21.93 9.37 -3.20
N TYR A 217 21.27 10.07 -4.14
CA TYR A 217 20.04 10.83 -3.87
C TYR A 217 18.89 10.66 -4.88
N LEU A 218 18.83 9.57 -5.66
CA LEU A 218 17.71 9.39 -6.60
C LEU A 218 16.45 8.82 -5.92
N SER A 219 15.30 9.43 -6.22
CA SER A 219 13.98 8.94 -5.85
C SER A 219 13.73 7.58 -6.50
N TRP A 220 13.46 6.57 -5.67
CA TRP A 220 13.17 5.23 -6.16
C TRP A 220 11.85 5.26 -6.94
N GLY A 221 11.89 5.02 -8.25
CA GLY A 221 10.70 4.90 -9.08
C GLY A 221 9.93 3.58 -8.86
N PRO A 222 8.68 3.47 -9.34
CA PRO A 222 7.85 2.27 -9.22
C PRO A 222 8.55 0.98 -9.64
N GLN A 223 9.33 1.04 -10.72
CA GLN A 223 10.01 -0.11 -11.30
C GLN A 223 11.12 -0.64 -10.37
N LEU A 224 11.89 0.26 -9.77
CA LEU A 224 12.94 -0.11 -8.81
C LEU A 224 12.32 -0.72 -7.54
N TYR A 225 11.22 -0.16 -7.05
CA TYR A 225 10.48 -0.76 -5.94
C TYR A 225 9.93 -2.16 -6.28
N ALA A 226 9.37 -2.34 -7.49
CA ALA A 226 8.89 -3.63 -7.95
C ALA A 226 10.01 -4.67 -8.06
N ALA A 227 11.19 -4.28 -8.55
CA ALA A 227 12.37 -5.14 -8.67
C ALA A 227 12.98 -5.52 -7.31
N ALA A 228 13.01 -4.58 -6.38
CA ALA A 228 13.52 -4.81 -5.03
C ALA A 228 12.55 -5.61 -4.15
N TYR A 229 11.25 -5.62 -4.48
CA TYR A 229 10.22 -6.18 -3.63
C TYR A 229 10.43 -7.66 -3.24
N PRO A 230 10.82 -8.58 -4.15
CA PRO A 230 11.16 -9.96 -3.77
C PRO A 230 12.25 -10.04 -2.70
N ALA A 231 13.34 -9.29 -2.87
CA ALA A 231 14.44 -9.29 -1.91
C ALA A 231 14.01 -8.71 -0.55
N ALA A 232 13.22 -7.63 -0.57
CA ALA A 232 12.65 -7.03 0.64
C ALA A 232 11.73 -8.01 1.40
N VAL A 233 10.87 -8.76 0.69
CA VAL A 233 10.00 -9.78 1.32
C VAL A 233 10.81 -10.97 1.85
N THR A 234 11.86 -11.37 1.14
CA THR A 234 12.80 -12.40 1.64
C THR A 234 13.47 -11.94 2.92
N MET A 235 13.91 -10.68 2.98
CA MET A 235 14.47 -10.07 4.19
C MET A 235 13.46 -9.96 5.33
N MET A 236 12.25 -9.49 5.04
CA MET A 236 11.16 -9.48 6.01
C MET A 236 10.95 -10.87 6.61
N SER A 237 10.98 -11.93 5.80
CA SER A 237 10.78 -13.30 6.30
C SER A 237 11.93 -13.82 7.17
N LEU A 238 13.12 -13.25 7.02
CA LEU A 238 14.26 -13.54 7.88
C LEU A 238 14.06 -12.89 9.25
N VAL A 239 13.75 -11.59 9.26
CA VAL A 239 13.46 -10.81 10.47
C VAL A 239 12.21 -11.32 11.19
N ALA A 240 11.21 -11.83 10.46
CA ALA A 240 9.99 -12.39 11.02
C ALA A 240 10.16 -13.78 11.66
N SER A 241 11.31 -14.45 11.51
CA SER A 241 11.51 -15.77 12.09
C SER A 241 11.75 -15.67 13.60
N PRO A 242 11.08 -16.48 14.45
CA PRO A 242 11.22 -16.43 15.91
C PRO A 242 12.67 -16.50 16.39
N ALA A 243 13.47 -17.39 15.81
CA ALA A 243 14.89 -17.54 16.14
C ALA A 243 15.67 -16.23 15.99
N TRP A 244 15.34 -15.41 14.99
CA TRP A 244 15.99 -14.12 14.78
C TRP A 244 15.38 -13.06 15.68
N ARG A 245 14.05 -13.05 15.88
CA ARG A 245 13.41 -12.11 16.81
C ARG A 245 13.94 -12.24 18.24
N SER A 246 14.16 -13.46 18.73
CA SER A 246 14.76 -13.69 20.06
C SER A 246 16.18 -13.14 20.15
N LEU A 247 17.01 -13.37 19.13
CA LEU A 247 18.36 -12.79 19.04
C LEU A 247 18.35 -11.26 18.99
N LEU A 248 17.34 -10.65 18.35
CA LEU A 248 17.14 -9.21 18.35
C LEU A 248 16.67 -8.67 19.71
N ALA A 249 15.97 -9.49 20.51
CA ALA A 249 15.36 -9.09 21.77
C ALA A 249 16.36 -9.11 22.94
N GLU A 250 17.32 -10.03 22.98
CA GLU A 250 18.15 -10.26 24.18
C GLU A 250 19.45 -9.45 24.20
N SER A 251 20.22 -9.47 23.11
CA SER A 251 21.36 -8.58 22.77
C SER A 251 22.07 -9.18 21.56
N MET A 252 22.53 -8.36 20.61
CA MET A 252 23.28 -8.85 19.44
C MET A 252 24.79 -8.85 19.70
N PHE A 253 25.41 -10.03 19.66
CA PHE A 253 26.86 -10.18 19.61
C PHE A 253 27.37 -10.13 18.16
N PRO A 254 28.67 -9.83 17.93
CA PRO A 254 29.25 -9.90 16.58
C PRO A 254 29.05 -11.25 15.88
N SER A 255 29.10 -12.35 16.63
CA SER A 255 28.83 -13.71 16.13
C SER A 255 27.39 -13.91 15.63
N ASP A 256 26.41 -13.25 16.24
CA ASP A 256 25.01 -13.30 15.79
C ASP A 256 24.81 -12.56 14.47
N VAL A 257 25.55 -11.46 14.29
CA VAL A 257 25.59 -10.74 13.02
C VAL A 257 26.18 -11.63 11.94
N ASP A 258 27.30 -12.32 12.19
CA ASP A 258 27.87 -13.25 11.23
C ASP A 258 26.90 -14.39 10.85
N ARG A 259 26.20 -14.94 11.84
CA ARG A 259 25.16 -15.96 11.61
C ARG A 259 24.03 -15.39 10.75
N PHE A 260 23.60 -14.17 11.03
CA PHE A 260 22.58 -13.46 10.26
C PHE A 260 23.04 -13.24 8.81
N MET A 261 24.29 -12.81 8.61
CA MET A 261 24.88 -12.59 7.28
C MET A 261 25.03 -13.89 6.48
N LYS A 262 25.35 -15.01 7.13
CA LYS A 262 25.35 -16.33 6.50
C LYS A 262 23.95 -16.73 6.04
N GLU A 263 22.94 -16.55 6.88
CA GLU A 263 21.55 -16.87 6.54
C GLU A 263 20.99 -15.91 5.48
N PHE A 264 21.40 -14.64 5.49
CA PHE A 264 21.15 -13.68 4.41
C PHE A 264 21.66 -14.24 3.09
N THR A 265 22.95 -14.57 3.04
CA THR A 265 23.63 -15.04 1.81
C THR A 265 23.01 -16.35 1.31
N ARG A 266 22.57 -17.22 2.23
CA ARG A 266 21.87 -18.46 1.87
C ARG A 266 20.52 -18.21 1.20
N ARG A 267 19.75 -17.20 1.64
CA ARG A 267 18.41 -16.88 1.09
C ARG A 267 18.46 -15.95 -0.12
N LEU A 268 19.49 -15.11 -0.17
CA LEU A 268 19.78 -14.14 -1.21
C LEU A 268 21.24 -14.37 -1.66
N PRO A 269 21.49 -15.43 -2.45
CA PRO A 269 22.83 -15.72 -2.94
C PRO A 269 23.32 -14.65 -3.91
N PRO A 270 24.63 -14.47 -4.11
CA PRO A 270 25.18 -13.54 -5.11
C PRO A 270 24.63 -13.76 -6.53
N SER A 271 24.26 -14.99 -6.87
CA SER A 271 23.65 -15.38 -8.15
C SER A 271 22.14 -15.15 -8.25
N HIS A 272 21.51 -14.51 -7.27
CA HIS A 272 20.06 -14.35 -7.24
C HIS A 272 19.58 -13.44 -8.39
N PRO A 273 18.56 -13.83 -9.18
CA PRO A 273 18.16 -13.12 -10.40
C PRO A 273 17.53 -11.72 -10.18
N ALA A 274 17.43 -11.25 -8.93
CA ALA A 274 16.89 -9.93 -8.62
C ALA A 274 17.96 -8.83 -8.58
N TYR A 275 19.25 -9.21 -8.58
CA TYR A 275 20.37 -8.27 -8.48
C TYR A 275 21.66 -8.91 -9.01
N ALA A 276 22.62 -8.08 -9.38
CA ALA A 276 24.01 -8.44 -9.56
C ALA A 276 24.80 -7.85 -8.40
N THR A 277 25.82 -8.57 -7.98
CA THR A 277 26.79 -8.09 -7.01
C THR A 277 28.17 -8.43 -7.53
N ASN A 278 29.11 -7.48 -7.38
CA ASN A 278 30.52 -7.74 -7.66
C ASN A 278 31.23 -8.34 -6.44
N MET A 279 30.49 -8.60 -5.35
CA MET A 279 31.03 -9.27 -4.17
C MET A 279 30.63 -10.75 -4.15
N PRO A 280 31.61 -11.67 -4.11
CA PRO A 280 31.34 -13.10 -4.00
C PRO A 280 30.73 -13.50 -2.65
N ALA A 281 30.87 -12.65 -1.61
CA ALA A 281 30.19 -12.76 -0.33
C ALA A 281 30.06 -11.36 0.31
N LEU A 282 29.00 -11.12 1.10
CA LEU A 282 28.92 -9.90 1.92
C LEU A 282 30.13 -9.86 2.87
N PRO A 283 30.91 -8.77 2.92
CA PRO A 283 32.04 -8.68 3.80
C PRO A 283 31.48 -8.60 5.22
N SER A 284 31.47 -9.74 5.90
CA SER A 284 31.31 -9.85 7.35
C SER A 284 32.34 -9.00 8.12
N LYS A 285 33.29 -8.37 7.42
CA LYS A 285 34.50 -7.75 7.97
C LYS A 285 34.49 -6.21 8.04
N THR A 286 33.55 -5.50 7.42
CA THR A 286 33.47 -4.04 7.61
C THR A 286 32.68 -3.71 8.86
N GLY A 287 33.37 -3.36 9.95
CA GLY A 287 32.74 -2.99 11.24
C GLY A 287 31.66 -1.90 11.13
N ALA A 288 31.73 -1.04 10.10
CA ALA A 288 30.69 -0.05 9.80
C ALA A 288 29.36 -0.68 9.34
N MET A 289 29.39 -1.69 8.48
CA MET A 289 28.19 -2.40 8.01
C MET A 289 27.55 -3.18 9.16
N VAL A 290 28.36 -3.87 9.96
CA VAL A 290 27.91 -4.56 11.18
C VAL A 290 27.21 -3.59 12.13
N ARG A 291 27.81 -2.43 12.43
CA ARG A 291 27.18 -1.40 13.27
C ARG A 291 25.85 -0.92 12.71
N ARG A 292 25.76 -0.69 11.40
CA ARG A 292 24.53 -0.19 10.76
C ARG A 292 23.42 -1.24 10.71
N VAL A 293 23.75 -2.50 10.45
CA VAL A 293 22.81 -3.63 10.53
C VAL A 293 22.29 -3.77 11.97
N THR A 294 23.18 -3.78 12.96
CA THR A 294 22.81 -3.82 14.38
C THR A 294 21.92 -2.65 14.78
N GLN A 295 22.20 -1.43 14.29
CA GLN A 295 21.36 -0.27 14.54
C GLN A 295 19.93 -0.45 13.99
N ILE A 296 19.79 -0.79 12.70
CA ILE A 296 18.47 -0.99 12.05
C ILE A 296 17.66 -2.07 12.78
N LEU A 297 18.34 -3.14 13.19
CA LEU A 297 17.73 -4.24 13.92
C LEU A 297 17.31 -3.86 15.35
N ARG A 298 18.09 -3.01 16.04
CA ARG A 298 17.72 -2.47 17.36
C ARG A 298 16.54 -1.50 17.29
N GLU A 299 16.46 -0.66 16.27
CA GLU A 299 15.33 0.26 16.04
C GLU A 299 14.00 -0.51 15.88
N THR A 300 14.06 -1.76 15.39
CA THR A 300 12.90 -2.67 15.25
C THR A 300 12.39 -3.18 16.61
N LYS A 301 13.24 -3.23 17.64
CA LYS A 301 12.89 -3.69 19.00
C LYS A 301 12.06 -2.67 19.77
N ALA A 302 12.17 -1.39 19.42
CA ALA A 302 11.54 -0.28 20.14
C ALA A 302 10.07 -0.01 19.74
N ALA A 303 9.48 -0.81 18.85
CA ALA A 303 8.14 -0.62 18.25
C ALA A 303 7.20 -1.83 18.48
#